data_AF-A0A484V521-F1
#
_entry.id   AF-A0A484V521-F1
#
_cell.length_a   1.000
_cell.length_b   1.000
_cell.length_c   1.000
_cell.angle_alpha   90.00
_cell.angle_beta   90.00
_cell.angle_gamma   90.00
#
_symmetry.space_group_name_H-M   'P 1'
#
loop_
_entity.id
_entity.type
_entity.pdbx_description
1 polymer ?
#
loop_
_entity_poly.entity_id
_entity_poly.type
_entity_poly.pdbx_seq_one_letter_code
_entity_poly.pdbx_strand_id
1 'polypeptide(L)' 'MSVSLDDPSFPATVYARLIENEDGTHDLIWSRSKPRAA' A
#
# COMPACT_ATOMS: atom_id res chain seq x y z
N MET A 1 4.08 -5.92 -8.48
CA MET A 1 4.31 -4.48 -8.78
C MET A 1 3.95 -3.66 -7.54
N SER A 2 4.70 -2.62 -7.19
CA SER A 2 4.40 -1.75 -6.03
C SER A 2 4.22 -0.30 -6.48
N VAL A 3 3.17 0.35 -5.99
CA VAL A 3 2.88 1.77 -6.25
C VAL A 3 2.84 2.48 -4.90
N SER A 4 3.60 3.57 -4.78
CA SER A 4 3.54 4.48 -3.64
C SER A 4 2.54 5.59 -3.94
N LEU A 5 1.61 5.85 -3.02
CA LEU A 5 0.60 6.90 -3.16
C LEU A 5 0.89 8.00 -2.14
N ASP A 6 1.61 9.04 -2.57
CA ASP A 6 1.92 10.22 -1.75
C ASP A 6 0.89 11.32 -2.04
N ASP A 7 -0.30 11.18 -1.44
CA ASP A 7 -1.34 12.23 -1.45
C ASP A 7 -1.35 12.99 -0.11
N PRO A 8 -1.29 14.34 -0.13
CA PRO A 8 -1.22 15.16 1.09
C PRO A 8 -2.46 15.07 1.99
N SER A 9 -3.56 14.47 1.51
CA SER A 9 -4.75 14.17 2.31
C SER A 9 -4.55 12.97 3.24
N PHE A 10 -3.50 12.16 3.04
CA PHE A 10 -3.19 11.05 3.92
C PHE A 10 -2.23 11.48 5.05
N PRO A 11 -2.55 11.17 6.32
CA PRO A 11 -1.70 11.53 7.45
C PRO A 11 -0.37 10.74 7.52
N ALA A 12 -0.18 9.74 6.64
CA ALA A 12 1.05 8.98 6.48
C ALA A 12 1.07 8.31 5.09
N THR A 13 2.26 8.08 4.53
CA THR A 13 2.44 7.42 3.23
C THR A 13 1.73 6.07 3.18
N VAL A 14 0.99 5.85 2.11
CA VAL A 14 0.29 4.60 1.83
C VAL A 14 1.03 3.84 0.74
N TYR A 15 1.35 2.57 1.02
CA TYR A 15 2.00 1.68 0.06
C TYR A 15 1.02 0.60 -0.38
N ALA A 16 0.91 0.41 -1.69
CA ALA A 16 0.12 -0.65 -2.29
C ALA A 16 1.02 -1.68 -2.98
N ARG A 17 0.73 -2.96 -2.77
CA ARG A 17 1.38 -4.08 -3.46
C ARG A 17 0.33 -4.94 -4.15
N LEU A 18 0.48 -5.10 -5.46
CA LEU A 18 -0.30 -6.02 -6.26
C LEU A 18 0.51 -7.32 -6.44
N ILE A 19 -0.11 -8.43 -6.04
CA ILE A 19 0.44 -9.78 -6.11
C ILE A 19 -0.45 -10.60 -7.04
N GLU A 20 0.17 -11.29 -8.00
CA GLU A 20 -0.49 -12.26 -8.86
C GLU A 20 -0.32 -13.65 -8.23
N ASN A 21 -1.41 -14.38 -8.07
CA ASN A 21 -1.41 -15.73 -7.52
C ASN A 21 -1.41 -16.77 -8.65
N GLU A 22 -1.08 -18.01 -8.30
CA GLU A 22 -1.00 -19.13 -9.24
C GLU A 22 -2.34 -19.43 -9.95
N ASP A 23 -3.47 -19.11 -9.31
CA ASP A 23 -4.81 -19.26 -9.89
C ASP A 23 -5.21 -18.13 -10.86
N GLY A 24 -4.30 -17.19 -11.14
CA GLY A 24 -4.57 -15.98 -11.94
C GLY A 24 -5.35 -14.90 -11.19
N THR A 25 -5.60 -15.09 -9.89
CA THR A 25 -6.22 -14.08 -9.03
C THR A 25 -5.19 -13.02 -8.62
N HIS A 26 -5.69 -11.83 -8.30
CA HIS A 26 -4.86 -10.69 -7.95
C HIS A 26 -5.21 -10.20 -6.55
N ASP A 27 -4.22 -10.19 -5.67
CA ASP A 27 -4.35 -9.64 -4.33
C ASP A 27 -3.76 -8.25 -4.26
N LEU A 28 -4.54 -7.32 -3.70
CA LEU A 28 -4.12 -5.95 -3.46
C LEU A 28 -3.97 -5.70 -1.97
N ILE A 29 -2.72 -5.62 -1.53
CA ILE A 29 -2.36 -5.39 -0.13
C ILE A 29 -2.06 -3.91 0.08
N TRP A 30 -2.82 -3.28 0.97
CA TRP A 30 -2.62 -1.91 1.39
C TRP A 30 -1.93 -1.87 2.75
N SER A 31 -0.85 -1.10 2.85
CA SER A 31 -0.12 -0.92 4.11
C SER A 31 0.08 0.56 4.41
N ARG A 32 -0.06 0.90 5.69
CA ARG A 32 0.21 2.24 6.21
C ARG A 32 1.14 2.13 7.40
N SER A 33 2.23 2.88 7.36
CA SER A 33 3.07 3.06 8.55
C SER A 33 2.32 3.94 9.54
N LYS A 34 2.18 3.50 10.80
CA LYS A 34 1.67 4.40 11.84
C LYS A 34 2.63 5.59 11.91
N PRO A 35 2.15 6.84 11.87
CA PRO A 35 3.01 7.98 12.13
C PRO A 35 3.66 7.75 13.50
N ARG A 36 4.99 7.82 13.55
CA ARG A 36 5.71 7.73 14.82
C ARG A 36 5.19 8.89 15.65
N ALA A 37 4.43 8.59 16.71
CA ALA A 37 4.01 9.61 17.66
C ALA A 37 5.27 10.33 18.16
N ALA A 38 5.27 11.66 18.04
CA ALA A 38 6.35 12.51 18.48
C ALA A 38 6.46 12.51 20.02
#